data_AF-A0AAU9IMN5-F1
#
_entry.id   AF-A0AAU9IMN5-F1
#
_cell.length_a   1.000
_cell.length_b   1.000
_cell.length_c   1.000
_cell.angle_alpha   90.00
_cell.angle_beta   90.00
_cell.angle_gamma   90.00
#
_symmetry.space_group_name_H-M   'P 1'
#
loop_
_entity.id
_entity.type
_entity.pdbx_description
1 polymer ?
#
loop_
_entity_poly.entity_id
_entity_poly.type
_entity_poly.pdbx_seq_one_letter_code
_entity_poly.pdbx_strand_id
1 'polypeptide(L)'
;MKFLLLILLVAVLAKKEKYPDSKAKSKPRYLSGELYCNVCQGITRELLKKLRHRSNEADVIAAMEDICNMWTYTAYDFPPPEFKKGCGAFVGYHAEELERILTHRTMNDADLERYFCHEYTKACEDIFWEHVPGDGINSAAAPTHKEPEKPKSPPPPPASTKPPKKPKTEPQSGSETTAEKSEKNEAQSEKNSEPEKVEDNQNSQKIEEAKKEDL
;
A
#
# COMPACT_ATOMS: atom_id res chain seq x y z
N MET A 1 26.08 37.96 -34.82
CA MET A 1 26.12 36.47 -34.88
C MET A 1 26.30 35.81 -33.51
N LYS A 2 27.17 36.29 -32.61
CA LYS A 2 27.41 35.67 -31.29
C LYS A 2 26.16 35.54 -30.38
N PHE A 3 25.21 36.48 -30.45
CA PHE A 3 23.96 36.40 -29.67
C PHE A 3 22.98 35.32 -30.14
N LEU A 4 23.00 34.94 -31.43
CA LEU A 4 22.14 33.87 -31.94
C LEU A 4 22.57 32.50 -31.41
N LEU A 5 23.88 32.28 -31.25
CA LEU A 5 24.42 31.05 -30.65
C LEU A 5 24.01 30.90 -29.18
N LEU A 6 24.01 31.98 -28.40
CA LEU A 6 23.57 31.96 -27.01
C LEU A 6 22.07 31.65 -26.87
N ILE A 7 21.22 32.21 -27.72
CA ILE A 7 19.78 31.94 -27.71
C ILE A 7 19.50 30.47 -28.07
N LEU A 8 20.22 29.92 -29.05
CA LEU A 8 20.12 28.51 -29.43
C LEU A 8 20.56 27.56 -28.29
N LEU A 9 21.64 27.92 -27.57
CA LEU A 9 22.16 27.13 -26.46
C LEU A 9 21.21 27.14 -25.25
N VAL A 10 20.59 28.29 -24.95
CA VAL A 10 19.55 28.39 -23.90
C VAL A 10 18.28 27.63 -24.28
N ALA A 11 17.86 27.65 -25.56
CA ALA A 11 16.69 26.91 -26.02
C ALA A 11 16.88 25.38 -25.96
N VAL A 12 18.11 24.88 -26.15
CA VAL A 12 18.42 23.45 -26.00
C VAL A 12 18.41 23.02 -24.53
N LEU A 13 18.93 23.86 -23.63
CA LEU A 13 18.91 23.58 -22.18
C LEU A 13 17.52 23.76 -21.53
N ALA A 14 16.61 24.51 -22.17
CA ALA A 14 15.24 24.71 -21.69
C ALA A 14 14.26 23.58 -22.07
N LYS A 15 14.72 22.53 -22.77
CA LYS A 15 13.96 21.28 -22.87
C LYS A 15 13.96 20.63 -21.48
N LYS A 16 13.04 21.11 -20.62
CA LYS A 16 12.65 20.41 -19.41
C LYS A 16 12.40 18.97 -19.82
N GLU A 17 13.20 18.05 -19.32
CA GLU A 17 12.91 16.64 -19.35
C GLU A 17 11.49 16.51 -18.80
N LYS A 18 10.55 16.25 -19.71
CA LYS A 18 9.25 15.73 -19.33
C LYS A 18 9.60 14.33 -18.84
N TYR A 19 9.92 14.24 -17.55
CA TYR A 19 9.97 12.96 -16.87
C TYR A 19 8.73 12.20 -17.30
N PRO A 20 8.87 10.95 -17.80
CA PRO A 20 7.71 10.20 -18.22
C PRO A 20 6.76 10.14 -17.03
N ASP A 21 5.65 10.89 -17.15
CA ASP A 21 4.54 10.80 -16.22
C ASP A 21 4.10 9.35 -16.31
N SER A 22 4.44 8.57 -15.28
CA SER A 22 3.94 7.21 -15.12
C SER A 22 2.42 7.25 -15.30
N LYS A 23 1.88 6.27 -16.03
CA LYS A 23 0.44 6.16 -16.26
C LYS A 23 -0.37 5.97 -14.97
N ALA A 24 0.30 5.69 -13.84
CA ALA A 24 -0.32 5.67 -12.52
C ALA A 24 -0.79 7.07 -12.12
N LYS A 25 -2.07 7.35 -12.35
CA LYS A 25 -2.74 8.63 -12.03
C LYS A 25 -2.56 9.07 -10.57
N SER A 26 -2.40 8.13 -9.66
CA SER A 26 -2.25 8.36 -8.21
C SER A 26 -0.80 8.38 -7.72
N LYS A 27 0.21 8.21 -8.59
CA LYS A 27 1.62 8.25 -8.17
C LYS A 27 2.05 9.69 -7.85
N PRO A 28 2.55 9.98 -6.64
CA PRO A 28 3.16 11.27 -6.33
C PRO A 28 4.40 11.55 -7.18
N ARG A 29 4.60 12.82 -7.57
CA ARG A 29 5.75 13.24 -8.40
C ARG A 29 7.11 13.02 -7.75
N TYR A 30 7.16 12.92 -6.42
CA TYR A 30 8.41 12.72 -5.67
C TYR A 30 8.82 11.24 -5.58
N LEU A 31 8.03 10.31 -6.11
CA LEU A 31 8.37 8.87 -6.15
C LEU A 31 8.74 8.45 -7.58
N SER A 32 9.90 7.78 -7.71
CA SER A 32 10.27 7.14 -8.97
C SER A 32 9.26 6.04 -9.33
N GLY A 33 9.09 5.77 -10.63
CA GLY A 33 8.20 4.69 -11.08
C GLY A 33 8.61 3.33 -10.51
N GLU A 34 9.93 3.08 -10.47
CA GLU A 34 10.51 1.87 -9.91
C GLU A 34 10.20 1.72 -8.41
N LEU A 35 10.44 2.77 -7.61
CA LEU A 35 10.13 2.74 -6.18
C LEU A 35 8.63 2.51 -5.96
N TYR A 36 7.76 3.15 -6.74
CA TYR A 36 6.31 3.01 -6.60
C TYR A 36 5.82 1.59 -6.91
N CYS A 37 6.36 0.94 -7.95
CA CYS A 37 6.06 -0.46 -8.23
C CYS A 37 6.57 -1.39 -7.11
N ASN A 38 7.82 -1.21 -6.67
CA ASN A 38 8.40 -2.03 -5.61
C ASN A 38 7.63 -1.88 -4.30
N VAL A 39 7.15 -0.68 -4.00
CA VAL A 39 6.24 -0.42 -2.87
C VAL A 39 4.94 -1.21 -3.03
N CYS A 40 4.28 -1.16 -4.19
CA CYS A 40 3.06 -1.93 -4.42
C CYS A 40 3.28 -3.44 -4.19
N GLN A 41 4.32 -4.00 -4.82
CA GLN A 41 4.64 -5.42 -4.70
C GLN A 41 5.01 -5.79 -3.27
N GLY A 42 5.85 -4.99 -2.60
CA GLY A 42 6.27 -5.26 -1.23
C GLY A 42 5.13 -5.21 -0.22
N ILE A 43 4.26 -4.20 -0.30
CA ILE A 43 3.05 -4.11 0.53
C ILE A 43 2.17 -5.34 0.31
N THR A 44 1.90 -5.67 -0.95
CA THR A 44 1.01 -6.79 -1.28
C THR A 44 1.58 -8.10 -0.74
N ARG A 45 2.87 -8.40 -0.96
CA ARG A 45 3.52 -9.60 -0.44
C ARG A 45 3.49 -9.68 1.09
N GLU A 46 3.79 -8.58 1.78
CA GLU A 46 3.81 -8.58 3.25
C GLU A 46 2.40 -8.68 3.84
N LEU A 47 1.37 -8.09 3.21
CA LEU A 47 -0.02 -8.30 3.61
C LEU A 47 -0.45 -9.75 3.44
N LEU A 48 -0.18 -10.34 2.26
CA LEU A 48 -0.51 -11.74 1.99
C LEU A 48 0.19 -12.70 2.97
N LYS A 49 1.44 -12.42 3.31
CA LYS A 49 2.22 -13.16 4.31
C LYS A 49 1.65 -13.02 5.73
N LYS A 50 1.22 -11.80 6.13
CA LYS A 50 0.58 -11.56 7.44
C LYS A 50 -0.81 -12.22 7.54
N LEU A 51 -1.58 -12.19 6.47
CA LEU A 51 -2.95 -12.70 6.43
C LEU A 51 -3.00 -14.23 6.28
N ARG A 52 -2.07 -14.81 5.51
CA ARG A 52 -2.03 -16.24 5.16
C ARG A 52 -3.34 -16.68 4.48
N HIS A 53 -4.27 -17.24 5.26
CA HIS A 53 -5.59 -17.70 4.81
C HIS A 53 -6.75 -16.87 5.38
N ARG A 54 -6.46 -15.85 6.19
CA ARG A 54 -7.48 -14.98 6.77
C ARG A 54 -7.88 -13.94 5.74
N SER A 55 -9.19 -13.75 5.60
CA SER A 55 -9.81 -12.73 4.75
C SER A 55 -10.92 -11.98 5.50
N ASN A 56 -10.95 -12.08 6.83
CA ASN A 56 -11.88 -11.30 7.63
C ASN A 56 -11.46 -9.83 7.56
N GLU A 57 -12.44 -8.94 7.38
CA GLU A 57 -12.22 -7.49 7.30
C GLU A 57 -11.38 -6.96 8.47
N ALA A 58 -11.70 -7.36 9.70
CA ALA A 58 -10.93 -6.96 10.89
C ALA A 58 -9.46 -7.43 10.87
N ASP A 59 -9.19 -8.63 10.33
CA ASP A 59 -7.81 -9.13 10.18
C ASP A 59 -7.06 -8.34 9.09
N VAL A 60 -7.75 -7.96 8.01
CA VAL A 60 -7.20 -7.17 6.90
C VAL A 60 -6.84 -5.77 7.35
N ILE A 61 -7.76 -5.07 8.02
CA ILE A 61 -7.52 -3.71 8.56
C ILE A 61 -6.33 -3.73 9.53
N ALA A 62 -6.31 -4.67 10.48
CA ALA A 62 -5.20 -4.80 11.42
C ALA A 62 -3.86 -5.10 10.73
N ALA A 63 -3.87 -5.89 9.65
CA ALA A 63 -2.65 -6.14 8.88
C ALA A 63 -2.14 -4.90 8.13
N MET A 64 -3.06 -4.05 7.66
CA MET A 64 -2.78 -2.82 6.92
C MET A 64 -2.26 -1.68 7.81
N GLU A 65 -2.75 -1.54 9.04
CA GLU A 65 -2.27 -0.50 9.97
C GLU A 65 -0.75 -0.56 10.19
N ASP A 66 -0.21 -1.77 10.33
CA ASP A 66 1.21 -2.01 10.59
C ASP A 66 2.03 -2.30 9.33
N ILE A 67 1.46 -2.13 8.13
CA ILE A 67 2.15 -2.54 6.90
C ILE A 67 3.29 -1.59 6.56
N CYS A 68 3.17 -0.29 6.85
CA CYS A 68 4.20 0.72 6.54
C CYS A 68 5.27 0.87 7.63
N ASN A 69 5.48 -0.17 8.45
CA ASN A 69 6.58 -0.18 9.41
C ASN A 69 7.93 -0.29 8.70
N MET A 70 8.88 0.57 9.08
CA MET A 70 10.21 0.65 8.47
C MET A 70 10.98 -0.68 8.54
N TRP A 71 10.80 -1.44 9.63
CA TRP A 71 11.54 -2.68 9.87
C TRP A 71 11.11 -3.83 8.96
N THR A 72 9.87 -3.80 8.47
CA THR A 72 9.31 -4.80 7.54
C THR A 72 10.08 -4.85 6.22
N TYR A 73 10.63 -3.71 5.79
CA TYR A 73 11.21 -3.56 4.45
C TYR A 73 12.75 -3.58 4.43
N THR A 74 13.38 -4.01 5.51
CA THR A 74 14.85 -4.10 5.60
C THR A 74 15.48 -5.10 4.63
N ALA A 75 14.67 -6.04 4.11
CA ALA A 75 15.10 -7.05 3.14
C ALA A 75 14.91 -6.63 1.67
N TYR A 76 14.40 -5.41 1.40
CA TYR A 76 14.13 -4.92 0.05
C TYR A 76 15.27 -4.02 -0.46
N ASP A 77 15.32 -3.83 -1.77
CA ASP A 77 16.41 -3.12 -2.44
C ASP A 77 16.45 -1.62 -2.16
N PHE A 78 15.33 -1.02 -1.75
CA PHE A 78 15.23 0.40 -1.43
C PHE A 78 15.48 0.69 0.04
N PRO A 79 16.16 1.81 0.38
CA PRO A 79 16.42 2.17 1.77
C PRO A 79 15.09 2.32 2.54
N PRO A 80 14.99 1.77 3.76
CA PRO A 80 13.76 1.81 4.56
C PRO A 80 13.07 3.18 4.71
N PRO A 81 13.77 4.33 4.83
CA PRO A 81 13.09 5.62 4.90
C PRO A 81 12.35 6.00 3.59
N GLU A 82 12.87 5.62 2.43
CA GLU A 82 12.21 5.90 1.15
C GLU A 82 11.04 4.95 0.92
N PHE A 83 11.23 3.67 1.23
CA PHE A 83 10.17 2.68 1.15
C PHE A 83 8.99 3.05 2.07
N LYS A 84 9.26 3.51 3.30
CA LYS A 84 8.22 3.97 4.23
C LYS A 84 7.41 5.15 3.67
N LYS A 85 8.08 6.13 3.04
CA LYS A 85 7.40 7.27 2.40
C LYS A 85 6.53 6.81 1.25
N GLY A 86 7.07 5.94 0.39
CA GLY A 86 6.32 5.35 -0.70
C GLY A 86 5.11 4.57 -0.21
N CYS A 87 5.28 3.78 0.85
CA CYS A 87 4.21 2.98 1.45
C CYS A 87 3.06 3.85 1.97
N GLY A 88 3.37 4.88 2.76
CA GLY A 88 2.34 5.79 3.28
C GLY A 88 1.57 6.48 2.16
N ALA A 89 2.27 6.91 1.09
CA ALA A 89 1.61 7.47 -0.08
C ALA A 89 0.73 6.45 -0.79
N PHE A 90 1.24 5.24 -1.03
CA PHE A 90 0.52 4.20 -1.75
C PHE A 90 -0.75 3.76 -1.00
N VAL A 91 -0.62 3.43 0.30
CA VAL A 91 -1.76 3.05 1.15
C VAL A 91 -2.76 4.22 1.25
N GLY A 92 -2.30 5.46 1.39
CA GLY A 92 -3.19 6.62 1.45
C GLY A 92 -4.10 6.80 0.22
N TYR A 93 -3.67 6.34 -0.96
CA TYR A 93 -4.49 6.41 -2.18
C TYR A 93 -5.30 5.14 -2.46
N HIS A 94 -4.79 3.97 -2.06
CA HIS A 94 -5.33 2.68 -2.48
C HIS A 94 -5.83 1.80 -1.34
N ALA A 95 -5.91 2.30 -0.10
CA ALA A 95 -6.31 1.52 1.07
C ALA A 95 -7.68 0.83 0.88
N GLU A 96 -8.70 1.58 0.49
CA GLU A 96 -10.06 1.04 0.35
C GLU A 96 -10.12 -0.11 -0.67
N GLU A 97 -9.45 0.04 -1.81
CA GLU A 97 -9.41 -1.03 -2.81
C GLU A 97 -8.59 -2.23 -2.32
N LEU A 98 -7.43 -1.96 -1.72
CA LEU A 98 -6.56 -3.01 -1.23
C LEU A 98 -7.28 -3.87 -0.19
N GLU A 99 -8.00 -3.24 0.74
CA GLU A 99 -8.85 -3.91 1.71
C GLU A 99 -9.93 -4.75 1.01
N ARG A 100 -10.67 -4.15 0.06
CA ARG A 100 -11.74 -4.83 -0.67
C ARG A 100 -11.24 -6.10 -1.37
N ILE A 101 -10.11 -6.02 -2.05
CA ILE A 101 -9.51 -7.14 -2.79
C ILE A 101 -9.02 -8.23 -1.83
N LEU A 102 -8.41 -7.85 -0.70
CA LEU A 102 -7.91 -8.81 0.29
C LEU A 102 -9.04 -9.53 1.03
N THR A 103 -10.15 -8.86 1.30
CA THR A 103 -11.34 -9.45 1.92
C THR A 103 -12.07 -10.40 0.95
N HIS A 104 -12.09 -10.08 -0.36
CA HIS A 104 -12.73 -10.90 -1.40
C HIS A 104 -11.74 -11.74 -2.21
N ARG A 105 -10.75 -12.31 -1.53
CA ARG A 105 -9.66 -13.04 -2.18
C ARG A 105 -10.13 -14.30 -2.89
N THR A 106 -10.24 -14.24 -4.22
CA THR A 106 -10.60 -15.39 -5.07
C THR A 106 -9.42 -15.99 -5.83
N MET A 107 -8.30 -15.27 -5.90
CA MET A 107 -7.10 -15.64 -6.66
C MET A 107 -5.91 -15.97 -5.75
N ASN A 108 -4.90 -16.64 -6.30
CA ASN A 108 -3.67 -16.98 -5.57
C ASN A 108 -2.82 -15.72 -5.30
N ASP A 109 -1.83 -15.86 -4.42
CA ASP A 109 -0.92 -14.78 -3.99
C ASP A 109 -0.24 -14.05 -5.15
N ALA A 110 0.27 -14.80 -6.12
CA ALA A 110 1.02 -14.25 -7.25
C ALA A 110 0.12 -13.49 -8.22
N ASP A 111 -1.08 -14.04 -8.50
CA ASP A 111 -2.06 -13.43 -9.37
C ASP A 111 -2.65 -12.17 -8.72
N LEU A 112 -2.84 -12.15 -7.40
CA LEU A 112 -3.30 -10.97 -6.67
C LEU A 112 -2.31 -9.83 -6.77
N GLU A 113 -1.02 -10.10 -6.51
CA GLU A 113 0.04 -9.10 -6.66
C GLU A 113 0.10 -8.55 -8.09
N ARG A 114 0.06 -9.45 -9.08
CA ARG A 114 0.11 -9.06 -10.49
C ARG A 114 -1.10 -8.20 -10.86
N TYR A 115 -2.30 -8.67 -10.57
CA TYR A 115 -3.55 -7.96 -10.83
C TYR A 115 -3.53 -6.58 -10.19
N PHE A 116 -3.22 -6.51 -8.89
CA PHE A 116 -3.29 -5.27 -8.15
C PHE A 116 -2.23 -4.25 -8.62
N CYS A 117 -0.98 -4.69 -8.81
CA CYS A 117 0.12 -3.78 -9.15
C CYS A 117 0.23 -3.43 -10.65
N HIS A 118 -0.18 -4.32 -11.56
CA HIS A 118 -0.09 -4.08 -13.00
C HIS A 118 -1.41 -3.69 -13.66
N GLU A 119 -2.54 -4.20 -13.18
CA GLU A 119 -3.84 -3.98 -13.84
C GLU A 119 -4.65 -2.90 -13.15
N TYR A 120 -4.82 -3.00 -11.83
CA TYR A 120 -5.63 -2.05 -11.07
C TYR A 120 -4.91 -0.71 -10.88
N THR A 121 -3.76 -0.71 -10.19
CA THR A 121 -3.08 0.53 -9.80
C THR A 121 -2.21 1.11 -10.92
N LYS A 122 -1.84 0.29 -11.91
CA LYS A 122 -0.82 0.59 -12.92
C LYS A 122 0.51 1.04 -12.32
N ALA A 123 0.79 0.69 -11.06
CA ALA A 123 2.01 1.07 -10.36
C ALA A 123 3.26 0.51 -11.05
N CYS A 124 3.12 -0.68 -11.66
CA CYS A 124 4.18 -1.37 -12.38
C CYS A 124 4.02 -1.30 -13.91
N GLU A 125 3.20 -0.39 -14.44
CA GLU A 125 3.07 -0.18 -15.88
C GLU A 125 4.16 0.78 -16.37
N ASP A 126 4.86 0.40 -17.44
CA ASP A 126 5.89 1.22 -18.09
C ASP A 126 7.01 1.70 -17.17
N ILE A 127 7.49 0.83 -16.25
CA ILE A 127 8.79 1.06 -15.59
C ILE A 127 9.86 0.86 -16.65
N PHE A 128 10.08 1.91 -17.44
CA PHE A 128 11.28 2.02 -18.22
C PHE A 128 12.41 2.19 -17.19
N TRP A 129 13.41 1.32 -17.23
CA TRP A 129 14.61 1.37 -16.37
C TRP A 129 15.50 2.58 -16.72
N GLU A 130 14.89 3.73 -17.02
CA GLU A 130 15.56 4.97 -17.33
C GLU A 130 16.27 5.43 -16.08
N HIS A 131 17.59 5.24 -16.11
CA HIS A 131 18.61 5.97 -15.40
C HIS A 131 18.05 7.24 -14.76
N VAL A 132 17.88 7.24 -13.44
CA VAL A 132 17.45 8.42 -12.68
C VAL A 132 18.53 9.49 -12.86
N PRO A 133 18.27 10.61 -13.60
CA PRO A 133 19.24 11.68 -13.72
C PRO A 133 19.15 12.51 -12.43
N GLY A 134 19.85 12.05 -11.39
CA GLY A 134 19.78 12.65 -10.05
C GLY A 134 20.83 12.18 -9.06
N ASP A 135 21.47 11.02 -9.31
CA ASP A 135 22.47 10.44 -8.38
C ASP A 135 23.92 10.94 -8.64
N GLY A 136 24.06 11.99 -9.44
CA GLY A 136 25.34 12.62 -9.74
C GLY A 136 25.80 13.56 -8.64
N ILE A 137 26.24 13.02 -7.49
CA ILE A 137 27.52 13.31 -6.79
C ILE A 137 27.54 12.59 -5.43
N ASN A 138 28.17 11.40 -5.38
CA ASN A 138 28.90 10.80 -4.24
C ASN A 138 28.82 9.27 -4.13
N SER A 139 28.15 8.56 -5.04
CA SER A 139 28.22 7.08 -5.09
C SER A 139 29.30 6.59 -6.04
N ALA A 140 30.56 6.92 -5.73
CA ALA A 140 31.73 6.21 -6.27
C ALA A 140 31.99 4.94 -5.45
N ALA A 141 31.03 4.02 -5.46
CA ALA A 141 31.24 2.63 -5.09
C ALA A 141 30.16 1.83 -5.82
N ALA A 142 30.50 1.29 -6.99
CA ALA A 142 29.67 0.30 -7.64
C ALA A 142 29.43 -0.84 -6.64
N PRO A 143 28.17 -1.14 -6.25
CA PRO A 143 27.91 -2.39 -5.58
C PRO A 143 28.16 -3.47 -6.63
N THR A 144 29.29 -4.16 -6.52
CA THR A 144 29.43 -5.48 -7.13
C THR A 144 28.26 -6.31 -6.62
N HIS A 145 27.28 -6.57 -7.48
CA HIS A 145 26.23 -7.56 -7.26
C HIS A 145 26.94 -8.89 -6.95
N LYS A 146 27.15 -9.16 -5.66
CA LYS A 146 27.26 -10.53 -5.20
C LYS A 146 25.89 -11.12 -5.40
N GLU A 147 25.82 -12.07 -6.31
CA GLU A 147 24.73 -13.03 -6.43
C GLU A 147 24.25 -13.42 -5.03
N PRO A 148 22.96 -13.24 -4.70
CA PRO A 148 22.46 -13.59 -3.39
C PRO A 148 22.71 -15.08 -3.17
N GLU A 149 23.59 -15.39 -2.21
CA GLU A 149 23.83 -16.76 -1.77
C GLU A 149 22.46 -17.37 -1.43
N LYS A 150 22.13 -18.43 -2.15
CA LYS A 150 20.97 -19.29 -1.93
C LYS A 150 20.72 -19.42 -0.41
N PRO A 151 19.55 -19.03 0.10
CA PRO A 151 19.29 -19.04 1.54
C PRO A 151 19.61 -20.42 2.10
N LYS A 152 20.64 -20.48 2.96
CA LYS A 152 20.93 -21.67 3.77
C LYS A 152 19.65 -22.02 4.48
N SER A 153 19.23 -23.26 4.29
CA SER A 153 18.03 -23.85 4.88
C SER A 153 17.94 -23.43 6.36
N PRO A 154 16.75 -23.02 6.85
CA PRO A 154 16.59 -22.71 8.26
C PRO A 154 17.05 -23.92 9.09
N PRO A 155 17.77 -23.69 10.20
CA PRO A 155 18.18 -24.78 11.08
C PRO A 155 16.94 -25.59 11.48
N PRO A 156 17.06 -26.92 11.59
CA PRO A 156 15.96 -27.76 12.02
C PRO A 156 15.43 -27.24 13.36
N PRO A 157 14.10 -27.23 13.56
CA PRO A 157 13.51 -26.78 14.82
C PRO A 157 14.13 -27.59 15.97
N PRO A 158 14.42 -26.94 17.11
CA PRO A 158 14.94 -27.65 18.28
C PRO A 158 13.97 -28.76 18.65
N ALA A 159 14.50 -29.98 18.80
CA ALA A 159 13.73 -31.16 19.15
C ALA A 159 12.84 -30.88 20.37
N SER A 160 11.53 -31.09 20.21
CA SER A 160 10.52 -30.89 21.24
C SER A 160 10.90 -31.62 22.53
N THR A 161 11.38 -30.87 23.52
CA THR A 161 11.40 -31.30 24.91
C THR A 161 9.96 -31.46 25.39
N LYS A 162 9.68 -32.64 25.95
CA LYS A 162 8.41 -33.12 26.49
C LYS A 162 7.61 -32.04 27.25
N PRO A 163 6.27 -32.07 27.14
CA PRO A 163 5.40 -31.22 27.96
C PRO A 163 5.55 -31.57 29.45
N PRO A 164 5.72 -30.58 30.35
CA PRO A 164 5.67 -30.82 31.78
C PRO A 164 4.26 -31.22 32.22
N LYS A 165 4.20 -32.26 33.06
CA LYS A 165 3.01 -32.79 33.71
C LYS A 165 2.24 -31.67 34.44
N LYS A 166 0.95 -31.56 34.14
CA LYS A 166 -0.08 -30.83 34.88
C LYS A 166 0.01 -31.10 36.40
N PRO A 167 0.13 -30.07 37.25
CA PRO A 167 -0.34 -30.15 38.63
C PRO A 167 -1.87 -30.03 38.63
N LYS A 168 -2.50 -30.97 39.33
CA LYS A 168 -3.93 -31.02 39.62
C LYS A 168 -4.16 -30.13 40.84
N THR A 169 -4.88 -29.01 40.70
CA THR A 169 -5.31 -28.19 41.84
C THR A 169 -6.83 -28.12 41.87
N GLU A 170 -7.35 -28.39 43.06
CA GLU A 170 -8.74 -28.56 43.46
C GLU A 170 -9.65 -27.33 43.27
N PRO A 171 -10.98 -27.52 43.35
CA PRO A 171 -11.97 -26.46 43.22
C PRO A 171 -12.17 -25.74 44.57
N GLN A 172 -11.94 -24.42 44.60
CA GLN A 172 -12.44 -23.57 45.69
C GLN A 172 -13.65 -22.77 45.22
N SER A 173 -14.79 -23.28 45.69
CA SER A 173 -16.02 -22.55 46.01
C SER A 173 -15.71 -21.32 46.88
N GLY A 174 -16.27 -20.17 46.53
CA GLY A 174 -16.11 -18.93 47.29
C GLY A 174 -16.91 -17.79 46.67
N SER A 175 -18.21 -17.78 46.99
CA SER A 175 -19.14 -16.68 46.79
C SER A 175 -18.71 -15.45 47.59
N GLU A 176 -18.63 -14.27 46.98
CA GLU A 176 -19.00 -13.03 47.69
C GLU A 176 -19.50 -11.95 46.73
N THR A 177 -20.69 -11.48 47.08
CA THR A 177 -21.52 -10.45 46.45
C THR A 177 -21.12 -9.11 47.04
N THR A 178 -20.94 -8.07 46.24
CA THR A 178 -21.22 -6.71 46.71
C THR A 178 -21.79 -5.87 45.59
N ALA A 179 -23.00 -5.38 45.87
CA ALA A 179 -23.79 -4.45 45.08
C ALA A 179 -23.29 -3.00 45.26
N GLU A 180 -24.00 -2.08 44.60
CA GLU A 180 -23.92 -0.62 44.71
C GLU A 180 -22.77 0.02 43.89
N LYS A 181 -22.98 0.99 43.00
CA LYS A 181 -23.93 2.10 43.08
C LYS A 181 -24.21 2.70 41.71
N SER A 182 -25.49 2.94 41.47
CA SER A 182 -26.11 3.71 40.40
C SER A 182 -25.96 5.22 40.61
N GLU A 183 -25.56 5.96 39.58
CA GLU A 183 -25.80 7.41 39.44
C GLU A 183 -25.76 7.73 37.93
N LYS A 184 -26.87 7.57 37.20
CA LYS A 184 -27.85 8.62 36.86
C LYS A 184 -27.20 9.97 36.56
N ASN A 185 -26.98 10.26 35.28
CA ASN A 185 -27.15 11.61 34.74
C ASN A 185 -27.69 11.52 33.31
N GLU A 186 -28.98 11.85 33.23
CA GLU A 186 -29.77 12.07 32.04
C GLU A 186 -30.01 13.58 31.99
N ALA A 187 -29.48 14.25 30.98
CA ALA A 187 -29.85 15.61 30.62
C ALA A 187 -29.68 15.80 29.11
N GLN A 188 -30.85 15.76 28.47
CA GLN A 188 -31.20 16.23 27.13
C GLN A 188 -30.37 17.41 26.61
N SER A 189 -30.06 17.37 25.32
CA SER A 189 -30.08 18.56 24.47
C SER A 189 -30.33 18.14 23.02
N GLU A 190 -31.62 18.05 22.68
CA GLU A 190 -32.11 18.26 21.31
C GLU A 190 -31.53 19.57 20.73
N LYS A 191 -30.93 19.50 19.55
CA LYS A 191 -30.96 20.63 18.60
C LYS A 191 -30.63 20.16 17.17
N ASN A 192 -31.69 20.18 16.36
CA ASN A 192 -31.73 20.52 14.94
C ASN A 192 -30.69 19.86 14.01
N SER A 193 -31.13 18.83 13.29
CA SER A 193 -30.64 18.56 11.93
C SER A 193 -31.81 18.66 10.97
N GLU A 194 -31.81 19.79 10.26
CA GLU A 194 -32.61 20.15 9.11
C GLU A 194 -32.51 19.08 8.00
N PRO A 195 -33.59 18.72 7.29
CA PRO A 195 -33.51 17.80 6.17
C PRO A 195 -32.84 18.52 4.98
N GLU A 196 -31.59 18.16 4.71
CA GLU A 196 -30.91 18.51 3.47
C GLU A 196 -31.67 17.87 2.31
N LYS A 197 -32.14 18.71 1.39
CA LYS A 197 -32.82 18.30 0.17
C LYS A 197 -31.86 17.48 -0.67
N VAL A 198 -32.19 16.21 -0.85
CA VAL A 198 -31.66 15.38 -1.93
C VAL A 198 -32.19 15.96 -3.24
N GLU A 199 -31.38 16.77 -3.92
CA GLU A 199 -31.60 17.10 -5.33
C GLU A 199 -31.17 15.89 -6.17
N ASP A 200 -32.18 15.15 -6.65
CA ASP A 200 -32.07 14.16 -7.70
C ASP A 200 -31.46 14.80 -8.96
N ASN A 201 -30.17 14.58 -9.20
CA ASN A 201 -29.53 14.93 -10.46
C ASN A 201 -29.81 13.83 -11.51
N GLN A 202 -31.02 13.85 -12.05
CA GLN A 202 -31.36 13.16 -13.30
C GLN A 202 -30.66 13.85 -14.49
N ASN A 203 -29.41 13.49 -14.76
CA ASN A 203 -28.77 13.89 -16.03
C ASN A 203 -27.80 12.83 -16.59
N SER A 204 -28.29 11.61 -16.83
CA SER A 204 -27.48 10.55 -17.48
C SER A 204 -28.22 9.71 -18.51
N GLN A 205 -29.26 10.24 -19.17
CA GLN A 205 -29.95 9.52 -20.27
C GLN A 205 -29.97 10.26 -21.63
N LYS A 206 -29.01 11.14 -21.93
CA LYS A 206 -29.03 11.90 -23.20
C LYS A 206 -27.79 11.79 -24.11
N ILE A 207 -27.01 10.71 -24.03
CA ILE A 207 -25.86 10.52 -24.94
C ILE A 207 -25.76 9.06 -25.44
N GLU A 208 -26.85 8.50 -25.97
CA GLU A 208 -26.79 7.22 -26.72
C GLU A 208 -27.59 7.19 -28.05
N GLU A 209 -28.07 8.34 -28.55
CA GLU A 209 -28.83 8.41 -29.82
C GLU A 209 -28.12 9.17 -30.96
N ALA A 210 -26.78 9.16 -31.02
CA ALA A 210 -26.04 9.86 -32.08
C ALA A 210 -25.14 8.94 -32.95
N LYS A 211 -25.41 7.63 -33.01
CA LYS A 211 -24.55 6.70 -33.76
C LYS A 211 -25.27 5.78 -34.76
N LYS A 212 -26.45 6.18 -35.25
CA LYS A 212 -27.26 5.33 -36.16
C LYS A 212 -27.59 5.92 -37.53
N GLU A 213 -26.91 6.97 -37.97
CA GLU A 213 -27.05 7.49 -39.34
C GLU A 213 -25.69 7.59 -40.02
N ASP A 214 -25.16 6.43 -40.47
CA ASP A 214 -24.14 6.33 -41.52
C ASP A 214 -24.16 4.89 -42.06
N LEU A 215 -25.34 4.45 -42.51
CA LEU A 215 -25.56 3.26 -43.32
C LEU A 215 -26.51 3.62 -44.47
#